data_AF-A0A3R6NWK5-F1
#
_entry.id   AF-A0A3R6NWK5-F1
#
_cell.length_a   1.000
_cell.length_b   1.000
_cell.length_c   1.000
_cell.angle_alpha   90.00
_cell.angle_beta   90.00
_cell.angle_gamma   90.00
#
_symmetry.space_group_name_H-M   'P 1'
#
loop_
_entity.id
_entity.type
_entity.pdbx_description
1 polymer ?
#
loop_
_entity_poly.entity_id
_entity_poly.type
_entity_poly.pdbx_seq_one_letter_code
_entity_poly.pdbx_strand_id
1 'polypeptide(L)'
;MAEIKPRYLVMVTASANNNKYYKQIPHGDSWTAEYGRVGSSPQRREYSMSQWESKYKEKLRKGYVDQSELVEDLIQVEKPKKSEYREIENKAIAEIVERLQAMARQAISDNYTISSNKVTQAMIDEAQDVLTSLLNATKIEEFNNILLKLFTVIPRKMGNVQDYLADSSKDFSKIIQKEQDLLDVMKGQVVQKQVIEESDVEDNDKSANTILEQLGLIFEECDQRDIAIIKDALGSCSDRLHKAWRVKNLKTQKRFDEFVKENNITDTKLLISWKP
;
A
#
# COMPACT_ATOMS: atom_id res chain seq x y z
N MET A 1 25.40 -8.76 23.88
CA MET A 1 23.98 -8.74 24.27
C MET A 1 23.17 -8.61 23.01
N ALA A 2 22.08 -9.38 22.85
CA ALA A 2 21.21 -9.21 21.69
C ALA A 2 20.64 -7.78 21.69
N GLU A 3 20.67 -7.13 20.54
CA GLU A 3 20.11 -5.80 20.38
C GLU A 3 18.60 -5.85 20.63
N ILE A 4 18.12 -5.01 21.55
CA ILE A 4 16.69 -4.96 21.87
C ILE A 4 16.02 -4.18 20.74
N LYS A 5 15.19 -4.87 19.97
CA LYS A 5 14.46 -4.25 18.86
C LYS A 5 13.29 -3.41 19.38
N PRO A 6 12.96 -2.28 18.71
CA PRO A 6 11.74 -1.55 19.01
C PRO A 6 10.49 -2.39 18.79
N ARG A 7 9.43 -2.04 19.52
CA ARG A 7 8.13 -2.68 19.41
C ARG A 7 7.09 -1.73 18.87
N TYR A 8 6.16 -2.24 18.06
CA TYR A 8 5.01 -1.50 17.57
C TYR A 8 3.73 -2.28 17.81
N LEU A 9 2.83 -1.67 18.56
CA LEU A 9 1.55 -2.28 18.89
C LEU A 9 0.40 -1.40 18.44
N VAL A 10 -0.69 -2.03 18.00
CA VAL A 10 -1.87 -1.36 17.46
C VAL A 10 -3.12 -1.90 18.14
N MET A 11 -4.06 -1.02 18.48
CA MET A 11 -5.36 -1.38 19.04
C MET A 11 -6.46 -0.70 18.24
N VAL A 12 -7.28 -1.51 17.57
CA VAL A 12 -8.45 -1.04 16.83
C VAL A 12 -9.71 -1.70 17.39
N THR A 13 -10.61 -0.91 17.98
CA THR A 13 -11.91 -1.40 18.46
C THR A 13 -13.02 -0.40 18.19
N ALA A 14 -14.16 -0.89 17.74
CA ALA A 14 -15.29 -0.04 17.36
C ALA A 14 -16.08 0.47 18.58
N SER A 15 -16.31 -0.41 19.58
CA SER A 15 -17.11 -0.13 20.78
C SER A 15 -16.60 1.04 21.62
N ALA A 16 -15.28 1.20 21.71
CA ALA A 16 -14.62 2.28 22.45
C ALA A 16 -13.91 3.28 21.53
N ASN A 17 -14.20 3.22 20.22
CA ASN A 17 -13.56 4.03 19.18
C ASN A 17 -12.02 4.11 19.35
N ASN A 18 -11.39 2.96 19.61
CA ASN A 18 -9.94 2.88 19.71
C ASN A 18 -9.39 2.76 18.29
N ASN A 19 -8.56 3.72 17.89
CA ASN A 19 -7.67 3.59 16.73
C ASN A 19 -6.30 4.09 17.18
N LYS A 20 -5.62 3.29 18.00
CA LYS A 20 -4.47 3.71 18.81
C LYS A 20 -3.24 2.90 18.44
N TYR A 21 -2.08 3.53 18.55
CA TYR A 21 -0.80 2.84 18.48
C TYR A 21 0.04 3.09 19.73
N TYR A 22 1.03 2.24 19.93
CA TYR A 22 2.02 2.35 20.98
C TYR A 22 3.36 1.79 20.47
N LYS A 23 4.41 2.62 20.51
CA LYS A 23 5.77 2.24 20.16
C LYS A 23 6.64 2.19 21.41
N GLN A 24 7.53 1.22 21.49
CA GLN A 24 8.64 1.23 22.42
C GLN A 24 9.93 1.35 21.62
N ILE A 25 10.70 2.41 21.84
CA ILE A 25 11.94 2.71 21.10
C ILE A 25 13.09 2.70 22.11
N PRO A 26 13.93 1.66 22.15
CA PRO A 26 15.02 1.53 23.09
C PRO A 26 16.20 2.40 22.70
N HIS A 27 16.91 2.93 23.71
CA HIS A 27 18.16 3.68 23.54
C HIS A 27 18.99 3.57 24.83
N GLY A 28 20.03 2.73 24.79
CA GLY A 28 20.88 2.45 25.95
C GLY A 28 20.09 1.84 27.12
N ASP A 29 20.15 2.49 28.29
CA ASP A 29 19.51 2.03 29.53
C ASP A 29 18.06 2.54 29.70
N SER A 30 17.54 3.29 28.72
CA SER A 30 16.20 3.83 28.69
C SER A 30 15.47 3.53 27.38
N TRP A 31 14.20 3.89 27.32
CA TRP A 31 13.41 3.82 26.10
C TRP A 31 12.30 4.86 26.08
N THR A 32 11.96 5.30 24.88
CA THR A 32 10.85 6.22 24.62
C THR A 32 9.59 5.43 24.28
N ALA A 33 8.51 5.70 24.99
CA ALA A 33 7.17 5.36 24.56
C ALA A 33 6.63 6.46 23.64
N GLU A 34 6.31 6.13 22.39
CA GLU A 34 5.58 7.01 21.48
C GLU A 34 4.17 6.45 21.27
N TYR A 35 3.13 7.22 21.58
CA TYR A 35 1.76 6.69 21.55
C TYR A 35 0.73 7.77 21.22
N GLY A 36 -0.42 7.33 20.74
CA GLY A 36 -1.50 8.24 20.39
C GLY A 36 -2.54 7.56 19.49
N ARG A 37 -3.40 8.39 18.91
CA ARG A 37 -4.32 7.96 17.86
C ARG A 37 -3.56 7.84 16.55
N VAL A 38 -3.82 6.79 15.76
CA VAL A 38 -3.16 6.59 14.46
C VAL A 38 -3.44 7.81 13.58
N GLY A 39 -2.38 8.52 13.18
CA GLY A 39 -2.47 9.71 12.30
C GLY A 39 -2.59 11.05 12.98
N SER A 40 -2.46 11.05 14.30
CA SER A 40 -2.33 12.26 15.10
C SER A 40 -0.90 12.42 15.59
N SER A 41 -0.55 13.64 16.00
CA SER A 41 0.75 13.91 16.61
C SER A 41 0.97 13.02 17.84
N PRO A 42 2.15 12.39 17.98
CA PRO A 42 2.45 11.50 19.10
C PRO A 42 2.53 12.25 20.43
N GLN A 43 2.16 11.56 21.49
CA GLN A 43 2.68 11.83 22.83
C GLN A 43 3.92 10.98 23.06
N ARG A 44 4.88 11.52 23.82
CA ARG A 44 6.13 10.85 24.17
C ARG A 44 6.30 10.77 25.68
N ARG A 45 6.90 9.67 26.15
CA ARG A 45 7.28 9.50 27.55
C ARG A 45 8.50 8.60 27.66
N GLU A 46 9.46 9.00 28.47
CA GLU A 46 10.66 8.21 28.76
C GLU A 46 10.42 7.26 29.93
N TYR A 47 11.05 6.09 29.85
CA TYR A 47 11.03 5.04 30.86
C TYR A 47 12.40 4.35 30.95
N SER A 48 12.71 3.75 32.10
CA SER A 48 13.88 2.89 32.25
C SER A 48 13.67 1.53 31.60
N MET A 49 14.74 0.86 31.17
CA MET A 49 14.66 -0.49 30.59
C MET A 49 14.08 -1.54 31.54
N SER A 50 14.14 -1.32 32.86
CA SER A 50 13.44 -2.17 33.85
C SER A 50 11.91 -2.23 33.65
N GLN A 51 11.33 -1.25 32.96
CA GLN A 51 9.90 -1.19 32.66
C GLN A 51 9.53 -1.69 31.26
N TRP A 52 10.51 -2.09 30.44
CA TRP A 52 10.31 -2.49 29.04
C TRP A 52 9.26 -3.60 28.88
N GLU A 53 9.51 -4.74 29.52
CA GLU A 53 8.64 -5.93 29.45
C GLU A 53 7.30 -5.75 30.18
N SER A 54 7.30 -5.06 31.31
CA SER A 54 6.07 -4.84 32.06
C SER A 54 5.08 -3.95 31.30
N LYS A 55 5.58 -2.90 30.63
CA LYS A 55 4.76 -2.02 29.79
C LYS A 55 4.26 -2.70 28.53
N TYR A 56 5.07 -3.54 27.90
CA TYR A 56 4.64 -4.37 26.79
C TYR A 56 3.46 -5.28 27.17
N LYS A 57 3.62 -6.09 28.22
CA LYS A 57 2.56 -7.00 28.71
C LYS A 57 1.32 -6.25 29.18
N GLU A 58 1.48 -5.05 29.75
CA GLU A 58 0.35 -4.17 30.09
C GLU A 58 -0.48 -3.80 28.85
N LYS A 59 0.18 -3.49 27.72
CA LYS A 59 -0.51 -3.14 26.47
C LYS A 59 -1.20 -4.33 25.83
N LEU A 60 -0.56 -5.49 25.81
CA LEU A 60 -1.20 -6.73 25.34
C LEU A 60 -2.47 -7.05 26.13
N ARG A 61 -2.42 -6.93 27.47
CA ARG A 61 -3.60 -7.11 28.33
C ARG A 61 -4.73 -6.12 28.06
N LYS A 62 -4.41 -4.95 27.50
CA LYS A 62 -5.40 -3.93 27.10
C LYS A 62 -6.01 -4.19 25.72
N GLY A 63 -5.58 -5.24 25.02
CA GLY A 63 -6.06 -5.60 23.67
C GLY A 63 -5.26 -4.95 22.54
N TYR A 64 -4.04 -4.47 22.80
CA TYR A 64 -3.13 -4.12 21.71
C TYR A 64 -2.59 -5.41 21.07
N VAL A 65 -2.53 -5.42 19.74
CA VAL A 65 -1.92 -6.46 18.91
C VAL A 65 -0.47 -6.04 18.62
N ASP A 66 0.46 -6.96 18.80
CA ASP A 66 1.86 -6.74 18.44
C ASP A 66 2.04 -6.88 16.92
N GLN A 67 2.63 -5.86 16.30
CA GLN A 67 2.90 -5.77 14.87
C GLN A 67 4.39 -5.54 14.61
N SER A 68 5.26 -5.77 15.60
CA SER A 68 6.69 -5.40 15.56
C SER A 68 7.44 -6.06 14.42
N GLU A 69 7.19 -7.35 14.15
CA GLU A 69 7.84 -8.09 13.06
C GLU A 69 7.48 -7.51 11.68
N LEU A 70 6.22 -7.12 11.48
CA LEU A 70 5.76 -6.53 10.22
C LEU A 70 6.39 -5.16 9.94
N VAL A 71 6.73 -4.43 10.99
CA VAL A 71 7.30 -3.08 10.90
C VAL A 71 8.81 -3.04 11.14
N GLU A 72 9.46 -4.20 11.27
CA GLU A 72 10.86 -4.28 11.64
C GLU A 72 11.77 -3.58 10.62
N ASP A 73 11.48 -3.73 9.32
CA ASP A 73 12.22 -3.09 8.23
C ASP A 73 12.16 -1.54 8.28
N LEU A 74 11.19 -0.97 9.01
CA LEU A 74 10.93 0.47 9.07
C LEU A 74 11.74 1.20 10.14
N ILE A 75 12.20 0.42 11.11
CA ILE A 75 12.93 0.89 12.27
C ILE A 75 14.41 1.14 11.91
N GLN A 76 14.93 0.42 10.92
CA GLN A 76 16.22 0.71 10.33
C GLN A 76 16.06 1.95 9.45
N VAL A 77 16.49 3.09 9.99
CA VAL A 77 16.20 4.42 9.46
C VAL A 77 16.67 4.59 8.02
N GLU A 78 15.77 4.41 7.07
CA GLU A 78 15.97 4.93 5.71
C GLU A 78 15.74 6.44 5.71
N LYS A 79 16.84 7.19 5.55
CA LYS A 79 16.74 8.57 5.09
C LYS A 79 16.05 8.55 3.73
N PRO A 80 15.07 9.42 3.45
CA PRO A 80 14.57 9.58 2.11
C PRO A 80 15.71 10.08 1.23
N LYS A 81 16.27 9.20 0.39
CA LYS A 81 17.07 9.63 -0.74
C LYS A 81 16.10 10.33 -1.70
N LYS A 82 16.40 11.58 -2.06
CA LYS A 82 15.71 12.25 -3.16
C LYS A 82 15.84 11.35 -4.39
N SER A 83 14.71 10.96 -5.00
CA SER A 83 14.75 10.32 -6.31
C SER A 83 14.87 11.43 -7.34
N GLU A 84 15.99 11.48 -8.05
CA GLU A 84 16.21 12.40 -9.17
C GLU A 84 16.14 11.58 -10.46
N TYR A 85 14.93 11.11 -10.80
CA TYR A 85 14.69 10.46 -12.09
C TYR A 85 14.94 11.45 -13.23
N ARG A 86 15.37 10.96 -14.39
CA ARG A 86 15.34 11.74 -15.62
C ARG A 86 13.90 12.13 -15.96
N GLU A 87 13.71 13.33 -16.48
CA GLU A 87 12.40 13.78 -16.96
C GLU A 87 11.93 12.91 -18.13
N ILE A 88 10.61 12.65 -18.16
CA ILE A 88 9.97 11.98 -19.30
C ILE A 88 9.86 12.99 -20.43
N GLU A 89 10.53 12.72 -21.56
CA GLU A 89 10.59 13.64 -22.70
C GLU A 89 9.22 13.93 -23.33
N ASN A 90 8.38 12.90 -23.47
CA ASN A 90 7.02 13.09 -23.97
C ASN A 90 6.16 13.77 -22.89
N LYS A 91 5.81 15.03 -23.12
CA LYS A 91 5.01 15.85 -22.20
C LYS A 91 3.63 15.28 -21.88
N ALA A 92 2.95 14.66 -22.85
CA ALA A 92 1.63 14.06 -22.62
C ALA A 92 1.73 12.83 -21.70
N ILE A 93 2.82 12.07 -21.81
CA ILE A 93 3.13 10.96 -20.90
C ILE A 93 3.57 11.49 -19.53
N ALA A 94 4.42 12.51 -19.49
CA ALA A 94 4.88 13.13 -18.24
C ALA A 94 3.69 13.64 -17.40
N GLU A 95 2.74 14.34 -18.03
CA GLU A 95 1.54 14.87 -17.37
C GLU A 95 0.70 13.76 -16.72
N ILE A 96 0.43 12.66 -17.42
CA ILE A 96 -0.38 11.57 -16.86
C ILE A 96 0.38 10.84 -15.75
N VAL A 97 1.68 10.60 -15.91
CA VAL A 97 2.50 9.95 -14.88
C VAL A 97 2.55 10.79 -13.62
N GLU A 98 2.81 12.09 -13.73
CA GLU A 98 2.82 13.01 -12.60
C GLU A 98 1.46 13.03 -11.89
N ARG A 99 0.37 13.10 -12.67
CA ARG A 99 -0.99 13.07 -12.14
C ARG A 99 -1.28 11.77 -11.39
N LEU A 100 -0.92 10.61 -11.94
CA LEU A 100 -1.08 9.30 -11.28
C LEU A 100 -0.29 9.24 -9.97
N GLN A 101 0.96 9.70 -9.97
CA GLN A 101 1.77 9.77 -8.76
C GLN A 101 1.17 10.72 -7.72
N ALA A 102 0.65 11.88 -8.13
CA ALA A 102 0.01 12.83 -7.23
C ALA A 102 -1.24 12.23 -6.58
N MET A 103 -2.07 11.52 -7.35
CA MET A 103 -3.23 10.80 -6.81
C MET A 103 -2.82 9.70 -5.83
N ALA A 104 -1.78 8.93 -6.15
CA ALA A 104 -1.26 7.90 -5.24
C ALA A 104 -0.78 8.52 -3.92
N ARG A 105 0.00 9.61 -3.98
CA ARG A 105 0.45 10.35 -2.78
C ARG A 105 -0.73 10.88 -1.96
N GLN A 106 -1.75 11.42 -2.62
CA GLN A 106 -2.95 11.93 -1.96
C GLN A 106 -3.73 10.81 -1.26
N ALA A 107 -3.98 9.70 -1.95
CA ALA A 107 -4.69 8.55 -1.39
C ALA A 107 -3.98 8.00 -0.14
N ILE A 108 -2.64 7.95 -0.15
CA ILE A 108 -1.86 7.56 1.02
C ILE A 108 -1.98 8.59 2.14
N SER A 109 -1.83 9.88 1.84
CA SER A 109 -1.92 10.96 2.83
C SER A 109 -3.28 11.04 3.53
N ASP A 110 -4.35 10.78 2.80
CA ASP A 110 -5.72 10.87 3.34
C ASP A 110 -6.06 9.69 4.25
N ASN A 111 -5.58 8.50 3.91
CA ASN A 111 -5.97 7.26 4.57
C ASN A 111 -4.93 6.74 5.56
N TYR A 112 -3.67 7.12 5.42
CA TYR A 112 -2.56 6.53 6.15
C TYR A 112 -1.63 7.58 6.75
N THR A 113 -0.96 7.12 7.78
CA THR A 113 -0.19 7.95 8.73
C THR A 113 1.28 7.60 8.68
N ILE A 114 1.50 6.42 8.12
CA ILE A 114 2.74 5.87 7.66
C ILE A 114 2.98 6.54 6.30
N SER A 115 4.06 7.31 6.19
CA SER A 115 4.60 7.67 4.88
C SER A 115 4.86 6.38 4.09
N SER A 116 4.68 6.36 2.77
CA SER A 116 4.78 5.13 1.96
C SER A 116 6.06 4.32 2.18
N ASN A 117 7.15 4.99 2.59
CA ASN A 117 8.41 4.38 3.02
C ASN A 117 8.33 3.53 4.30
N LYS A 118 7.17 3.48 4.99
CA LYS A 118 6.94 2.63 6.15
C LYS A 118 5.89 1.52 5.98
N VAL A 119 5.61 1.10 4.76
CA VAL A 119 4.86 -0.15 4.51
C VAL A 119 5.85 -1.18 3.98
N THR A 120 5.87 -2.37 4.58
CA THR A 120 6.74 -3.48 4.14
C THR A 120 5.99 -4.42 3.20
N GLN A 121 6.73 -5.24 2.45
CA GLN A 121 6.11 -6.29 1.63
C GLN A 121 5.34 -7.29 2.51
N ALA A 122 5.87 -7.64 3.68
CA ALA A 122 5.20 -8.52 4.64
C ALA A 122 3.86 -7.94 5.12
N MET A 123 3.76 -6.63 5.36
CA MET A 123 2.49 -5.97 5.69
C MET A 123 1.48 -6.07 4.54
N ILE A 124 1.94 -5.92 3.30
CA ILE A 124 1.07 -6.03 2.11
C ILE A 124 0.55 -7.45 1.95
N ASP A 125 1.43 -8.44 2.09
CA ASP A 125 1.07 -9.85 1.95
C ASP A 125 0.07 -10.27 3.03
N GLU A 126 0.33 -9.94 4.31
CA GLU A 126 -0.62 -10.23 5.39
C GLU A 126 -1.96 -9.50 5.19
N ALA A 127 -1.93 -8.25 4.74
CA ALA A 127 -3.17 -7.52 4.46
C ALA A 127 -3.96 -8.15 3.31
N GLN A 128 -3.29 -8.64 2.27
CA GLN A 128 -3.94 -9.34 1.16
C GLN A 128 -4.59 -10.65 1.63
N ASP A 129 -3.96 -11.39 2.53
CA ASP A 129 -4.54 -12.61 3.12
C ASP A 129 -5.77 -12.30 3.96
N VAL A 130 -5.73 -11.21 4.75
CA VAL A 130 -6.87 -10.73 5.53
C VAL A 130 -8.01 -10.27 4.61
N LEU A 131 -7.72 -9.54 3.53
CA LEU A 131 -8.72 -9.13 2.54
C LEU A 131 -9.35 -10.33 1.83
N THR A 132 -8.54 -11.31 1.46
CA THR A 132 -9.04 -12.54 0.83
C THR A 132 -9.97 -13.29 1.78
N SER A 133 -9.70 -13.26 3.08
CA SER A 133 -10.57 -13.85 4.10
C SER A 133 -11.93 -13.14 4.21
N LEU A 134 -12.02 -11.84 3.90
CA LEU A 134 -13.31 -11.11 3.88
C LEU A 134 -14.28 -11.65 2.82
N LEU A 135 -13.78 -12.23 1.72
CA LEU A 135 -14.61 -12.79 0.65
C LEU A 135 -15.45 -13.99 1.14
N ASN A 136 -14.99 -14.66 2.19
CA ASN A 136 -15.67 -15.82 2.77
C ASN A 136 -16.65 -15.46 3.89
N ALA A 137 -16.59 -14.21 4.39
CA ALA A 137 -17.43 -13.78 5.50
C ALA A 137 -18.87 -13.58 5.04
N THR A 138 -19.81 -14.20 5.75
CA THR A 138 -21.26 -14.10 5.44
C THR A 138 -22.01 -13.26 6.46
N LYS A 139 -21.49 -13.18 7.69
CA LYS A 139 -22.10 -12.43 8.80
C LYS A 139 -21.40 -11.10 9.02
N ILE A 140 -22.17 -10.07 9.38
CA ILE A 140 -21.66 -8.71 9.63
C ILE A 140 -20.61 -8.69 10.74
N GLU A 141 -20.86 -9.40 11.83
CA GLU A 141 -19.92 -9.48 12.97
C GLU A 141 -18.57 -10.10 12.54
N GLU A 142 -18.61 -11.21 11.82
CA GLU A 142 -17.42 -11.87 11.29
C GLU A 142 -16.65 -10.96 10.34
N PHE A 143 -17.35 -10.35 9.37
CA PHE A 143 -16.77 -9.40 8.43
C PHE A 143 -16.09 -8.23 9.14
N ASN A 144 -16.79 -7.60 10.10
CA ASN A 144 -16.27 -6.47 10.84
C ASN A 144 -15.09 -6.86 11.75
N ASN A 145 -15.07 -8.06 12.33
CA ASN A 145 -13.92 -8.55 13.09
C ASN A 145 -12.68 -8.75 12.22
N ILE A 146 -12.84 -9.30 11.01
CA ILE A 146 -11.75 -9.44 10.03
C ILE A 146 -11.28 -8.05 9.57
N LEU A 147 -12.20 -7.12 9.35
CA LEU A 147 -11.87 -5.75 8.94
C LEU A 147 -11.10 -4.99 10.04
N LEU A 148 -11.48 -5.16 11.31
CA LEU A 148 -10.70 -4.63 12.44
C LEU A 148 -9.28 -5.24 12.49
N LYS A 149 -9.12 -6.53 12.18
CA LYS A 149 -7.79 -7.15 12.04
C LYS A 149 -6.99 -6.48 10.92
N LEU A 150 -7.59 -6.25 9.75
CA LEU A 150 -6.94 -5.53 8.65
C LEU A 150 -6.40 -4.17 9.10
N PHE A 151 -7.17 -3.44 9.89
CA PHE A 151 -6.78 -2.14 10.43
C PHE A 151 -5.67 -2.20 11.49
N THR A 152 -5.38 -3.38 12.05
CA THR A 152 -4.18 -3.57 12.89
C THR A 152 -2.93 -3.84 12.05
N VAL A 153 -3.08 -4.58 10.94
CA VAL A 153 -1.98 -4.94 10.02
C VAL A 153 -1.52 -3.74 9.22
N ILE A 154 -2.47 -2.98 8.63
CA ILE A 154 -2.19 -1.71 7.95
C ILE A 154 -2.99 -0.60 8.64
N PRO A 155 -2.41 0.05 9.66
CA PRO A 155 -3.07 1.08 10.43
C PRO A 155 -3.45 2.30 9.61
N ARG A 156 -4.72 2.70 9.71
CA ARG A 156 -5.31 3.80 8.95
C ARG A 156 -5.66 4.98 9.83
N LYS A 157 -5.65 6.17 9.25
CA LYS A 157 -6.19 7.37 9.90
C LYS A 157 -7.71 7.25 9.96
N MET A 158 -8.28 7.24 11.16
CA MET A 158 -9.73 7.18 11.35
C MET A 158 -10.16 8.05 12.54
N GLY A 159 -11.11 8.96 12.29
CA GLY A 159 -11.76 9.77 13.32
C GLY A 159 -12.68 8.94 14.20
N ASN A 160 -13.54 8.12 13.58
CA ASN A 160 -14.39 7.15 14.24
C ASN A 160 -14.23 5.79 13.55
N VAL A 161 -13.99 4.72 14.31
CA VAL A 161 -13.80 3.37 13.76
C VAL A 161 -15.08 2.81 13.15
N GLN A 162 -16.23 3.13 13.73
CA GLN A 162 -17.53 2.61 13.26
C GLN A 162 -17.84 3.03 11.82
N ASP A 163 -17.42 4.23 11.42
CA ASP A 163 -17.66 4.79 10.07
C ASP A 163 -16.98 3.96 8.95
N TYR A 164 -16.08 3.04 9.31
CA TYR A 164 -15.35 2.18 8.38
C TYR A 164 -15.83 0.73 8.41
N LEU A 165 -16.81 0.40 9.26
CA LEU A 165 -17.37 -0.94 9.37
C LEU A 165 -18.63 -1.09 8.51
N ALA A 166 -19.00 -2.34 8.23
CA ALA A 166 -20.24 -2.64 7.53
C ALA A 166 -21.43 -2.56 8.48
N ASP A 167 -22.45 -1.79 8.07
CA ASP A 167 -23.77 -1.78 8.72
C ASP A 167 -24.67 -2.89 8.17
N SER A 168 -24.40 -3.35 6.95
CA SER A 168 -25.15 -4.42 6.28
C SER A 168 -24.28 -5.27 5.36
N SER A 169 -24.72 -6.49 5.03
CA SER A 169 -24.03 -7.35 4.05
C SER A 169 -23.95 -6.75 2.64
N LYS A 170 -24.78 -5.74 2.33
CA LYS A 170 -24.71 -5.02 1.04
C LYS A 170 -23.46 -4.14 0.94
N ASP A 171 -22.87 -3.79 2.07
CA ASP A 171 -21.68 -2.93 2.12
C ASP A 171 -20.38 -3.71 1.86
N PHE A 172 -20.41 -5.05 1.97
CA PHE A 172 -19.22 -5.90 1.92
C PHE A 172 -18.41 -5.69 0.64
N SER A 173 -19.04 -5.83 -0.53
CA SER A 173 -18.33 -5.69 -1.81
C SER A 173 -17.73 -4.30 -1.98
N LYS A 174 -18.43 -3.26 -1.56
CA LYS A 174 -17.96 -1.88 -1.65
C LYS A 174 -16.76 -1.63 -0.72
N ILE A 175 -16.83 -2.15 0.51
CA ILE A 175 -15.73 -2.03 1.49
C ILE A 175 -14.52 -2.82 0.99
N ILE A 176 -14.68 -4.08 0.58
CA ILE A 176 -13.60 -4.90 0.03
C ILE A 176 -12.92 -4.20 -1.15
N GLN A 177 -13.71 -3.66 -2.08
CA GLN A 177 -13.16 -2.95 -3.24
C GLN A 177 -12.32 -1.73 -2.80
N LYS A 178 -12.87 -0.90 -1.90
CA LYS A 178 -12.16 0.26 -1.34
C LYS A 178 -10.85 -0.17 -0.68
N GLU A 179 -10.87 -1.26 0.09
CA GLU A 179 -9.67 -1.72 0.79
C GLU A 179 -8.64 -2.37 -0.11
N GLN A 180 -9.08 -3.05 -1.17
CA GLN A 180 -8.19 -3.56 -2.21
C GLN A 180 -7.54 -2.43 -3.00
N ASP A 181 -8.30 -1.40 -3.38
CA ASP A 181 -7.75 -0.25 -4.12
C ASP A 181 -6.72 0.52 -3.30
N LEU A 182 -6.96 0.70 -2.00
CA LEU A 182 -5.97 1.32 -1.12
C LEU A 182 -4.72 0.44 -0.93
N LEU A 183 -4.88 -0.88 -0.82
CA LEU A 183 -3.75 -1.81 -0.74
C LEU A 183 -2.94 -1.81 -2.05
N ASP A 184 -3.60 -1.76 -3.21
CA ASP A 184 -2.96 -1.70 -4.52
C ASP A 184 -2.10 -0.42 -4.65
N VAL A 185 -2.59 0.72 -4.16
CA VAL A 185 -1.81 1.97 -4.12
C VAL A 185 -0.55 1.80 -3.27
N MET A 186 -0.66 1.17 -2.09
CA MET A 186 0.51 0.88 -1.23
C MET A 186 1.51 -0.06 -1.90
N LYS A 187 1.00 -1.13 -2.53
CA LYS A 187 1.81 -2.10 -3.25
C LYS A 187 2.60 -1.45 -4.38
N GLY A 188 1.98 -0.55 -5.14
CA GLY A 188 2.67 0.23 -6.16
C GLY A 188 3.83 1.06 -5.62
N GLN A 189 3.69 1.64 -4.41
CA GLN A 189 4.76 2.41 -3.77
C GLN A 189 5.90 1.53 -3.25
N VAL A 190 5.60 0.35 -2.69
CA VAL A 190 6.63 -0.58 -2.20
C VAL A 190 7.42 -1.16 -3.37
N VAL A 191 6.77 -1.52 -4.48
CA VAL A 191 7.45 -1.95 -5.70
C VAL A 191 8.39 -0.85 -6.21
N GLN A 192 7.91 0.40 -6.25
CA GLN A 192 8.77 1.52 -6.66
C GLN A 192 10.00 1.66 -5.75
N LYS A 193 9.84 1.49 -4.43
CA LYS A 193 10.94 1.54 -3.46
C LYS A 193 11.97 0.42 -3.67
N GLN A 194 11.52 -0.83 -3.80
CA GLN A 194 12.40 -1.99 -4.02
C GLN A 194 13.25 -1.83 -5.28
N VAL A 195 12.63 -1.36 -6.36
CA VAL A 195 13.34 -1.13 -7.62
C VAL A 195 14.39 -0.01 -7.49
N ILE A 196 14.17 0.99 -6.63
CA ILE A 196 15.19 2.02 -6.33
C ILE A 196 16.37 1.40 -5.54
N GLU A 197 16.08 0.54 -4.55
CA GLU A 197 17.10 -0.10 -3.73
C GLU A 197 17.95 -1.11 -4.51
N GLU A 198 17.33 -1.89 -5.40
CA GLU A 198 18.03 -2.84 -6.28
C GLU A 198 18.97 -2.13 -7.27
N SER A 199 18.63 -0.92 -7.71
CA SER A 199 19.51 -0.11 -8.56
C SER A 199 20.66 0.58 -7.84
N ASP A 200 20.68 0.58 -6.50
CA ASP A 200 21.72 1.22 -5.70
C ASP A 200 23.00 0.36 -5.52
N VAL A 201 23.06 -0.83 -6.14
CA VAL A 201 24.16 -1.78 -5.97
C VAL A 201 25.36 -1.48 -6.88
N GLU A 202 25.19 -0.78 -8.01
CA GLU A 202 26.31 -0.35 -8.86
C GLU A 202 26.02 1.02 -9.53
N ASP A 203 26.98 1.94 -9.36
CA ASP A 203 27.30 3.08 -10.22
C ASP A 203 26.77 4.51 -9.93
N ASN A 204 27.64 5.47 -10.27
CA ASN A 204 27.61 6.90 -9.97
C ASN A 204 26.60 7.71 -10.82
N ASP A 205 25.64 7.08 -11.50
CA ASP A 205 24.76 7.77 -12.48
C ASP A 205 23.27 7.55 -12.19
N LYS A 206 22.83 8.04 -11.03
CA LYS A 206 21.43 7.97 -10.56
C LYS A 206 20.44 8.82 -11.38
N SER A 207 20.89 9.40 -12.49
CA SER A 207 20.14 10.39 -13.29
C SER A 207 19.80 9.95 -14.72
N ALA A 208 20.21 8.75 -15.15
CA ALA A 208 20.08 8.34 -16.55
C ALA A 208 18.67 7.87 -16.95
N ASN A 209 17.93 7.24 -16.04
CA ASN A 209 16.64 6.62 -16.35
C ASN A 209 15.44 7.42 -15.83
N THR A 210 14.36 7.42 -16.61
CA THR A 210 13.05 7.86 -16.19
C THR A 210 12.43 6.86 -15.21
N ILE A 211 11.41 7.31 -14.45
CA ILE A 211 10.65 6.41 -13.58
C ILE A 211 10.03 5.22 -14.34
N LEU A 212 9.61 5.43 -15.59
CA LEU A 212 8.97 4.38 -16.39
C LEU A 212 9.97 3.29 -16.76
N GLU A 213 11.15 3.67 -17.23
CA GLU A 213 12.24 2.75 -17.56
C GLU A 213 12.65 1.93 -16.34
N GLN A 214 12.79 2.59 -15.20
CA GLN A 214 13.13 1.94 -13.93
C GLN A 214 12.07 0.90 -13.53
N LEU A 215 10.79 1.21 -13.70
CA LEU A 215 9.69 0.27 -13.42
C LEU A 215 9.48 -0.79 -14.52
N GLY A 216 10.27 -0.77 -15.60
CA GLY A 216 10.10 -1.64 -16.75
C GLY A 216 8.77 -1.40 -17.49
N LEU A 217 8.33 -0.15 -17.52
CA LEU A 217 7.09 0.30 -18.16
C LEU A 217 7.42 1.11 -19.41
N ILE A 218 6.67 0.86 -20.49
CA ILE A 218 6.67 1.68 -21.69
C ILE A 218 5.28 2.30 -21.82
N PHE A 219 5.24 3.62 -21.95
CA PHE A 219 4.03 4.39 -22.19
C PHE A 219 4.10 5.03 -23.57
N GLU A 220 3.03 4.89 -24.33
CA GLU A 220 2.89 5.48 -25.66
C GLU A 220 1.53 6.18 -25.78
N GLU A 221 1.45 7.21 -26.61
CA GLU A 221 0.16 7.78 -27.00
C GLU A 221 -0.60 6.80 -27.90
N CYS A 222 -1.90 6.66 -27.67
CA CYS A 222 -2.74 5.82 -28.51
C CYS A 222 -2.90 6.41 -29.92
N ASP A 223 -2.77 5.58 -30.94
CA ASP A 223 -3.05 5.97 -32.32
C ASP A 223 -4.56 5.91 -32.63
N GLN A 224 -4.96 6.35 -33.84
CA GLN A 224 -6.37 6.33 -34.23
C GLN A 224 -7.00 4.93 -34.24
N ARG A 225 -6.19 3.88 -34.46
CA ARG A 225 -6.66 2.49 -34.45
C ARG A 225 -6.91 2.03 -33.02
N ASP A 226 -6.00 2.35 -32.10
CA ASP A 226 -6.18 2.10 -30.66
C ASP A 226 -7.47 2.75 -30.16
N ILE A 227 -7.68 4.03 -30.51
CA ILE A 227 -8.89 4.75 -30.11
C ILE A 227 -10.15 4.11 -30.69
N ALA A 228 -10.12 3.64 -31.95
CA ALA A 228 -11.25 2.93 -32.55
C ALA A 228 -11.56 1.62 -31.81
N ILE A 229 -10.54 0.82 -31.49
CA ILE A 229 -10.67 -0.43 -30.71
C ILE A 229 -11.26 -0.13 -29.33
N ILE A 230 -10.75 0.90 -28.64
CA ILE A 230 -11.24 1.30 -27.32
C ILE A 230 -12.71 1.73 -27.40
N LYS A 231 -13.08 2.55 -28.39
CA LYS A 231 -14.47 3.01 -28.56
C LYS A 231 -15.44 1.87 -28.86
N ASP A 232 -15.03 0.93 -29.71
CA ASP A 232 -15.83 -0.26 -30.00
C ASP A 232 -16.06 -1.07 -28.73
N ALA A 233 -14.98 -1.30 -27.96
CA ALA A 233 -15.06 -2.02 -26.70
C ALA A 233 -15.92 -1.28 -25.64
N LEU A 234 -15.86 0.06 -25.58
CA LEU A 234 -16.66 0.88 -24.68
C LEU A 234 -18.15 0.92 -25.05
N GLY A 235 -18.51 0.60 -26.29
CA GLY A 235 -19.88 0.57 -26.79
C GLY A 235 -20.64 1.87 -26.52
N SER A 236 -21.71 1.79 -25.72
CA SER A 236 -22.59 2.92 -25.39
C SER A 236 -21.93 4.03 -24.57
N CYS A 237 -20.77 3.78 -23.96
CA CYS A 237 -20.01 4.77 -23.18
C CYS A 237 -18.81 5.35 -23.95
N SER A 238 -18.74 5.12 -25.26
CA SER A 238 -17.61 5.55 -26.11
C SER A 238 -17.43 7.07 -26.16
N ASP A 239 -18.49 7.83 -25.93
CA ASP A 239 -18.51 9.29 -25.81
C ASP A 239 -17.80 9.81 -24.56
N ARG A 240 -17.62 8.97 -23.53
CA ARG A 240 -16.93 9.32 -22.28
C ARG A 240 -15.41 9.19 -22.36
N LEU A 241 -14.87 8.70 -23.47
CA LEU A 241 -13.42 8.57 -23.66
C LEU A 241 -12.76 9.96 -23.78
N HIS A 242 -11.96 10.33 -22.78
CA HIS A 242 -11.24 11.60 -22.77
C HIS A 242 -9.82 11.49 -23.36
N LYS A 243 -9.02 10.57 -22.84
CA LYS A 243 -7.64 10.28 -23.29
C LYS A 243 -7.35 8.79 -23.06
N ALA A 244 -6.44 8.22 -23.83
CA ALA A 244 -5.95 6.86 -23.66
C ALA A 244 -4.45 6.80 -23.90
N TRP A 245 -3.81 5.86 -23.22
CA TRP A 245 -2.38 5.58 -23.33
C TRP A 245 -2.18 4.08 -23.46
N ARG A 246 -1.27 3.69 -24.34
CA ARG A 246 -0.84 2.30 -24.43
C ARG A 246 0.26 2.08 -23.40
N VAL A 247 0.05 1.08 -22.54
CA VAL A 247 1.00 0.75 -21.46
C VAL A 247 1.46 -0.68 -21.63
N LYS A 248 2.78 -0.88 -21.64
CA LYS A 248 3.41 -2.20 -21.69
C LYS A 248 4.33 -2.37 -20.48
N ASN A 249 4.04 -3.37 -19.65
CA ASN A 249 4.98 -3.82 -18.63
C ASN A 249 5.84 -4.94 -19.19
N LEU A 250 7.15 -4.71 -19.26
CA LEU A 250 8.10 -5.61 -19.93
C LEU A 250 8.14 -6.99 -19.28
N LYS A 251 8.05 -7.06 -17.94
CA LYS A 251 8.12 -8.30 -17.18
C LYS A 251 6.86 -9.15 -17.38
N THR A 252 5.67 -8.55 -17.29
CA THR A 252 4.42 -9.29 -17.45
C THR A 252 4.17 -9.67 -18.91
N GLN A 253 4.54 -8.80 -19.86
CA GLN A 253 4.44 -9.12 -21.28
C GLN A 253 5.29 -10.34 -21.62
N LYS A 254 6.56 -10.37 -21.17
CA LYS A 254 7.45 -11.51 -21.42
C LYS A 254 6.85 -12.82 -20.89
N ARG A 255 6.35 -12.82 -19.65
CA ARG A 255 5.69 -14.00 -19.06
C ARG A 255 4.44 -14.43 -19.83
N PHE A 256 3.65 -13.48 -20.29
CA PHE A 256 2.46 -13.76 -21.10
C PHE A 256 2.84 -14.38 -22.44
N ASP A 257 3.81 -13.80 -23.14
CA ASP A 257 4.28 -14.29 -24.44
C ASP A 257 4.88 -15.71 -24.33
N GLU A 258 5.66 -15.97 -23.26
CA GLU A 258 6.19 -17.29 -22.93
C GLU A 258 5.06 -18.30 -22.68
N PHE A 259 4.08 -17.94 -21.85
CA PHE A 259 2.93 -18.79 -21.54
C PHE A 259 2.09 -19.13 -22.79
N VAL A 260 1.83 -18.14 -23.65
CA VAL A 260 1.10 -18.33 -24.91
C VAL A 260 1.84 -19.28 -25.83
N LYS A 261 3.17 -19.12 -25.95
CA LYS A 261 4.02 -19.98 -26.78
C LYS A 261 4.09 -21.40 -26.24
N GLU A 262 4.32 -21.58 -24.94
CA GLU A 262 4.44 -22.90 -24.30
C GLU A 262 3.14 -23.70 -24.37
N ASN A 263 1.99 -23.02 -24.26
CA ASN A 263 0.68 -23.66 -24.26
C ASN A 263 -0.01 -23.66 -25.64
N ASN A 264 0.68 -23.19 -26.69
CA ASN A 264 0.15 -23.09 -28.06
C ASN A 264 -1.22 -22.38 -28.13
N ILE A 265 -1.37 -21.29 -27.39
CA ILE A 265 -2.63 -20.54 -27.33
C ILE A 265 -2.78 -19.70 -28.60
N THR A 266 -3.89 -19.89 -29.31
CA THR A 266 -4.18 -19.19 -30.57
C THR A 266 -5.32 -18.17 -30.45
N ASP A 267 -6.20 -18.32 -29.45
CA ASP A 267 -7.32 -17.40 -29.19
C ASP A 267 -6.95 -16.44 -28.06
N THR A 268 -6.55 -15.22 -28.42
CA THR A 268 -6.30 -14.13 -27.47
C THR A 268 -7.35 -13.04 -27.64
N LYS A 269 -7.84 -12.49 -26.53
CA LYS A 269 -8.92 -11.49 -26.53
C LYS A 269 -8.53 -10.31 -25.67
N LEU A 270 -8.93 -9.12 -26.12
CA LEU A 270 -8.88 -7.91 -25.33
C LEU A 270 -10.10 -7.87 -24.40
N LEU A 271 -9.86 -7.71 -23.11
CA LEU A 271 -10.91 -7.62 -22.10
C LEU A 271 -10.87 -6.22 -21.47
N ILE A 272 -12.05 -5.66 -21.22
CA ILE A 272 -12.17 -4.41 -20.48
C ILE A 272 -12.31 -4.74 -18.99
N SER A 273 -11.45 -4.15 -18.18
CA SER A 273 -11.59 -4.13 -16.73
C SER A 273 -11.98 -2.71 -16.30
N TRP A 274 -13.11 -2.59 -15.61
CA TRP A 274 -13.55 -1.35 -14.99
C TRP A 274 -13.13 -1.36 -13.53
N LYS A 275 -12.30 -0.40 -13.13
CA LYS A 275 -12.15 -0.01 -11.73
C LYS A 275 -13.07 1.19 -11.49
N PRO A 276 -14.22 1.01 -10.81
CA PRO A 276 -15.20 2.06 -10.56
C PRO A 276 -14.68 3.15 -9.62
#